data_AF-A0A8S8ZX92-F1
#
_entry.id   AF-A0A8S8ZX92-F1
#
_cell.length_a   1.000
_cell.length_b   1.000
_cell.length_c   1.000
_cell.angle_alpha   90.00
_cell.angle_beta   90.00
_cell.angle_gamma   90.00
#
_symmetry.space_group_name_H-M   'P 1'
#
loop_
_entity.id
_entity.type
_entity.pdbx_description
1 polymer ?
#
loop_
_entity_poly.entity_id
_entity_poly.type
_entity_poly.pdbx_seq_one_letter_code
_entity_poly.pdbx_strand_id
1 'polypeptide(L)'
;MLDWTFAKVSEELLQILLDRYPNGLTFSVGAEPIPLPEGDVKVVYGIPRNSNGDLSHGWKRLKVEDDDTVESSKIADVSAVAFALVDPELAGNATFDVTVPQLEEYDEEY
;
A
#
# COMPACT_ATOMS: atom_id res chain seq x y z
N MET A 1 -16.32 -9.15 16.39
CA MET A 1 -15.08 -8.45 15.98
C MET A 1 -14.86 -8.88 14.54
N LEU A 2 -14.66 -7.95 13.60
CA LEU A 2 -14.31 -8.36 12.23
C LEU A 2 -12.81 -8.68 12.26
N ASP A 3 -12.46 -9.96 12.34
CA ASP A 3 -11.07 -10.40 12.26
C ASP A 3 -10.58 -10.25 10.80
N TRP A 4 -10.16 -9.05 10.43
CA TRP A 4 -9.52 -8.79 9.13
C TRP A 4 -8.08 -9.31 9.18
N THR A 5 -7.84 -10.42 8.49
CA THR A 5 -6.49 -10.95 8.27
C THR A 5 -5.82 -10.23 7.10
N PHE A 6 -4.48 -10.24 7.05
CA PHE A 6 -3.75 -9.68 5.92
C PHE A 6 -4.00 -10.44 4.61
N ALA A 7 -4.33 -11.74 4.66
CA ALA A 7 -4.83 -12.48 3.49
C ALA A 7 -6.07 -11.80 2.90
N LYS A 8 -7.06 -11.52 3.75
CA LYS A 8 -8.32 -10.89 3.34
C LYS A 8 -8.13 -9.46 2.86
N VAL A 9 -7.28 -8.69 3.54
CA VAL A 9 -6.94 -7.31 3.12
C VAL A 9 -6.26 -7.32 1.75
N SER A 10 -5.34 -8.26 1.53
CA SER A 10 -4.63 -8.40 0.24
C SER A 10 -5.59 -8.75 -0.89
N GLU A 11 -6.50 -9.70 -0.65
CA GLU A 11 -7.51 -10.13 -1.62
C GLU A 11 -8.44 -8.97 -2.02
N GLU A 12 -9.02 -8.27 -1.04
CA GLU A 12 -9.94 -7.15 -1.30
C GLU A 12 -9.23 -5.99 -2.00
N LEU A 13 -7.98 -5.67 -1.62
CA LEU A 13 -7.18 -4.66 -2.30
C LEU A 13 -6.94 -5.03 -3.75
N LEU A 14 -6.54 -6.28 -4.04
CA LEU A 14 -6.33 -6.75 -5.41
C LEU A 14 -7.61 -6.69 -6.24
N GLN A 15 -8.75 -7.10 -5.68
CA GLN A 15 -10.04 -7.01 -6.36
C GLN A 15 -10.40 -5.56 -6.71
N ILE A 16 -10.21 -4.62 -5.78
CA ILE A 16 -10.45 -3.19 -6.01
C ILE A 16 -9.53 -2.65 -7.11
N LEU A 17 -8.24 -3.02 -7.08
CA LEU A 17 -7.27 -2.59 -8.09
C LEU A 17 -7.67 -3.08 -9.48
N LEU A 18 -8.04 -4.35 -9.62
CA LEU A 18 -8.45 -4.93 -10.90
C LEU A 18 -9.78 -4.35 -11.41
N ASP A 19 -10.76 -4.11 -10.53
CA ASP A 19 -12.07 -3.58 -10.88
C ASP A 19 -12.02 -2.09 -11.28
N ARG A 20 -11.29 -1.28 -10.50
CA ARG A 20 -11.30 0.18 -10.63
C ARG A 20 -10.15 0.74 -11.46
N TYR A 21 -9.04 0.01 -11.52
CA TYR A 21 -7.82 0.44 -12.19
C TYR A 21 -7.32 -0.62 -13.19
N PRO A 22 -8.17 -1.09 -14.13
CA PRO A 22 -7.80 -2.15 -15.08
C PRO A 22 -6.64 -1.75 -16.01
N ASN A 23 -6.42 -0.44 -16.21
CA ASN A 23 -5.31 0.09 -17.00
C ASN A 23 -4.08 0.43 -16.15
N GLY A 24 -4.08 0.12 -14.86
CA GLY A 24 -3.01 0.47 -13.92
C GLY A 24 -3.28 1.72 -13.09
N LEU A 25 -2.33 2.01 -12.19
CA LEU A 25 -2.39 3.14 -11.27
C LEU A 25 -1.58 4.33 -11.79
N THR A 26 -2.18 5.51 -11.80
CA THR A 26 -1.48 6.76 -12.10
C THR A 26 -0.93 7.39 -10.82
N PHE A 27 0.37 7.67 -10.79
CA PHE A 27 1.02 8.24 -9.62
C PHE A 27 0.82 9.77 -9.49
N SER A 28 0.64 10.46 -10.62
CA SER A 28 0.36 11.90 -10.66
C SER A 28 -0.49 12.26 -11.87
N VAL A 29 -1.10 13.44 -11.85
CA VAL A 29 -1.84 13.98 -13.01
C VAL A 29 -0.89 14.02 -14.21
N GLY A 30 -1.27 13.36 -15.31
CA GLY A 30 -0.49 13.31 -16.55
C GLY A 30 0.64 12.28 -16.59
N ALA A 31 0.87 11.49 -15.53
CA ALA A 31 1.82 10.38 -15.57
C ALA A 31 1.23 9.16 -16.32
N GLU A 32 2.10 8.39 -16.97
CA GLU A 32 1.71 7.10 -17.55
C GLU A 32 1.27 6.12 -16.44
N PRO A 33 0.16 5.38 -16.62
CA PRO A 33 -0.28 4.39 -15.67
C PRO A 33 0.76 3.28 -15.49
N ILE A 34 1.03 2.90 -14.25
CA ILE A 34 1.82 1.71 -13.93
C ILE A 34 0.86 0.50 -14.02
N PRO A 35 1.06 -0.43 -14.97
CA PRO A 35 0.17 -1.56 -15.14
C PRO A 35 0.18 -2.45 -13.90
N LEU A 36 -0.96 -3.08 -13.61
CA LEU A 36 -1.02 -4.11 -12.58
C LEU A 36 -0.31 -5.38 -13.12
N PRO A 37 0.52 -6.05 -12.30
CA PRO A 37 1.18 -7.28 -12.71
C PRO A 37 0.17 -8.38 -13.04
N GLU A 38 0.45 -9.14 -14.10
CA GLU A 38 -0.36 -10.30 -14.51
C GLU A 38 0.14 -11.56 -13.80
N GLY A 39 -0.77 -12.33 -13.20
CA GLY A 39 -0.46 -13.63 -12.60
C GLY A 39 -0.54 -13.67 -11.08
N ASP A 40 0.18 -14.61 -10.47
CA ASP A 40 0.21 -14.81 -9.02
C ASP A 40 1.14 -13.80 -8.36
N VAL A 41 0.56 -12.90 -7.56
CA VAL A 41 1.29 -11.79 -6.93
C VAL A 41 0.99 -11.75 -5.44
N LYS A 42 2.01 -11.41 -4.66
CA LYS A 42 1.88 -11.17 -3.23
C LYS A 42 1.85 -9.68 -2.94
N VAL A 43 0.89 -9.26 -2.12
CA VAL A 43 0.87 -7.89 -1.58
C VAL A 43 1.86 -7.82 -0.42
N VAL A 44 2.77 -6.86 -0.48
CA VAL A 44 3.64 -6.49 0.64
C VAL A 44 3.28 -5.09 1.12
N TYR A 45 3.42 -4.86 2.43
CA TYR A 45 3.04 -3.61 3.07
C TYR A 45 4.24 -2.84 3.61
N GLY A 46 4.19 -1.53 3.47
CA GLY A 46 5.16 -0.58 3.98
C GLY A 46 4.49 0.38 4.95
N ILE A 47 5.16 0.70 6.04
CA ILE A 47 4.73 1.73 6.98
C ILE A 47 5.80 2.83 7.11
N PRO A 48 5.40 4.08 7.40
CA PRO A 48 6.34 5.15 7.66
C PRO A 48 7.30 4.79 8.79
N ARG A 49 8.55 5.25 8.69
CA ARG A 49 9.50 5.12 9.80
C ARG A 49 9.15 6.06 10.95
N ASN A 50 8.63 7.24 10.63
CA ASN A 50 8.14 8.20 11.59
C ASN A 50 6.62 8.07 11.72
N SER A 51 6.13 7.81 12.93
CA SER A 51 4.70 7.66 13.22
C SER A 51 3.96 8.99 13.34
N ASN A 52 4.64 10.13 13.31
CA ASN A 52 4.04 11.45 13.53
C ASN A 52 3.43 12.07 12.25
N GLY A 53 3.09 11.24 11.26
CA GLY A 53 2.50 11.70 9.99
C GLY A 53 3.49 12.24 8.96
N ASP A 54 4.78 12.38 9.32
CA ASP A 54 5.81 12.80 8.37
C ASP A 54 6.31 11.62 7.52
N LEU A 55 5.88 11.59 6.26
CA LEU A 55 6.19 10.55 5.29
C LEU A 55 7.58 10.71 4.63
N SER A 56 8.31 11.81 4.90
CA SER A 56 9.61 12.09 4.29
C SER A 56 10.77 11.28 4.88
N HIS A 57 10.58 10.72 6.08
CA HIS A 57 11.61 9.96 6.81
C HIS A 57 11.82 8.54 6.28
N GLY A 58 11.26 8.24 5.12
CA GLY A 58 11.32 6.94 4.48
C GLY A 58 10.40 5.90 5.11
N TRP A 59 10.44 4.72 4.51
CA TRP A 59 9.49 3.65 4.77
C TRP A 59 10.22 2.39 5.24
N LYS A 60 9.50 1.52 5.95
CA LYS A 60 9.97 0.20 6.34
C LYS A 60 8.91 -0.84 6.01
N ARG A 61 9.36 -2.03 5.59
CA ARG A 61 8.47 -3.17 5.37
C ARG A 61 7.80 -3.56 6.68
N LEU A 62 6.48 -3.72 6.63
CA LEU A 62 5.69 -4.34 7.67
C LEU A 62 5.85 -5.86 7.55
N LYS A 63 6.34 -6.50 8.62
CA LYS A 63 6.49 -7.95 8.68
C LYS A 63 5.18 -8.54 9.20
N VAL A 64 4.36 -9.01 8.27
CA VAL A 64 3.07 -9.66 8.52
C VAL A 64 2.97 -10.90 7.64
N GLU A 65 2.36 -11.93 8.21
CA GLU A 65 1.97 -13.15 7.52
C GLU A 65 0.48 -13.13 7.22
N ASP A 66 0.02 -14.04 6.36
CA ASP A 66 -1.33 -14.02 5.80
C ASP A 66 -2.42 -14.20 6.87
N ASP A 67 -2.14 -14.99 7.92
CA ASP A 67 -3.02 -15.23 9.06
C ASP A 67 -2.96 -14.13 10.14
N ASP A 68 -2.01 -13.19 10.06
CA ASP A 68 -1.93 -12.09 11.02
C ASP A 68 -3.15 -11.17 10.87
N THR A 69 -3.68 -10.69 12.00
CA THR A 69 -4.80 -9.75 11.98
C THR A 69 -4.31 -8.31 11.96
N VAL A 70 -5.07 -7.41 11.32
CA VAL A 70 -4.76 -5.97 11.30
C VAL A 70 -4.65 -5.42 12.72
N GLU A 71 -5.50 -5.87 13.66
CA GLU A 71 -5.47 -5.46 15.07
C GLU A 71 -4.19 -5.89 15.80
N SER A 72 -3.61 -7.04 15.42
CA SER A 72 -2.35 -7.53 16.00
C SER A 72 -1.11 -6.85 15.41
N SER A 73 -1.29 -6.07 14.35
CA SER A 73 -0.20 -5.41 13.64
C SER A 73 0.34 -4.19 14.40
N LYS A 74 1.56 -3.77 14.06
CA LYS A 74 2.20 -2.57 14.64
C LYS A 74 1.82 -1.28 13.91
N ILE A 75 0.65 -1.26 13.26
CA ILE A 75 0.15 -0.09 12.55
C ILE A 75 -0.48 0.83 13.59
N ALA A 76 -0.02 2.08 13.65
CA ALA A 76 -0.63 3.08 14.52
C ALA A 76 -1.99 3.52 13.95
N ASP A 77 -2.89 3.95 14.84
CA ASP A 77 -4.17 4.52 14.42
C ASP A 77 -3.96 5.68 13.43
N VAL A 78 -4.74 5.70 12.35
CA VAL A 78 -4.70 6.73 11.30
C VAL A 78 -3.33 6.83 10.59
N SER A 79 -2.56 5.74 10.56
CA SER A 79 -1.28 5.70 9.83
C SER A 79 -1.47 5.51 8.34
N ALA A 80 -0.64 6.17 7.54
CA ALA A 80 -0.47 5.83 6.13
C ALA A 80 0.13 4.42 6.00
N VAL A 81 -0.28 3.69 4.96
CA VAL A 81 0.24 2.37 4.59
C VAL A 81 0.52 2.38 3.10
N ALA A 82 1.74 2.04 2.72
CA ALA A 82 2.12 1.78 1.33
C ALA A 82 1.93 0.29 1.02
N PHE A 83 1.68 -0.03 -0.23
CA PHE A 83 1.62 -1.42 -0.71
C PHE A 83 2.45 -1.56 -1.99
N ALA A 84 2.92 -2.77 -2.25
CA ALA A 84 3.49 -3.16 -3.52
C ALA A 84 3.05 -4.58 -3.89
N LEU A 85 2.92 -4.82 -5.18
CA LEU A 85 2.61 -6.13 -5.75
C LEU A 85 3.92 -6.72 -6.26
N VAL A 86 4.32 -7.86 -5.72
CA VAL A 86 5.61 -8.50 -6.01
C VAL A 86 5.44 -9.99 -6.22
N ASP A 87 6.41 -10.61 -6.91
CA ASP A 87 6.47 -12.06 -6.99
C ASP A 87 6.57 -12.67 -5.57
N PRO A 88 5.83 -13.75 -5.26
CA PRO A 88 5.85 -14.37 -3.94
C PRO A 88 7.26 -14.73 -3.45
N GLU A 89 8.16 -15.13 -4.36
CA GLU A 89 9.56 -15.46 -4.04
C GLU A 89 10.40 -14.24 -3.61
N LEU A 90 10.04 -13.04 -4.07
CA LEU A 90 10.74 -11.79 -3.77
C LEU A 90 10.15 -11.02 -2.58
N ALA A 91 8.95 -11.40 -2.13
CA ALA A 91 8.24 -10.73 -1.04
C ALA A 91 9.07 -10.54 0.24
N GLY A 92 9.96 -11.50 0.54
CA GLY A 92 10.88 -11.46 1.69
C GLY A 92 11.83 -10.27 1.68
N ASN A 93 12.25 -9.81 0.50
CA ASN A 93 13.32 -8.83 0.32
C ASN A 93 12.80 -7.46 -0.16
N ALA A 94 11.48 -7.26 -0.19
CA ALA A 94 10.88 -6.02 -0.66
C ALA A 94 11.33 -4.81 0.17
N THR A 95 11.82 -3.78 -0.52
CA THR A 95 12.16 -2.46 0.03
C THR A 95 11.18 -1.42 -0.48
N PHE A 96 10.82 -0.47 0.38
CA PHE A 96 9.86 0.58 0.05
C PHE A 96 10.59 1.90 -0.15
N ASP A 97 10.68 2.32 -1.41
CA ASP A 97 10.98 3.69 -1.83
C ASP A 97 9.67 4.31 -2.32
N VAL A 98 9.02 5.08 -1.45
CA VAL A 98 7.66 5.58 -1.70
C VAL A 98 7.77 7.07 -1.96
N THR A 99 7.36 7.48 -3.16
CA THR A 99 7.09 8.88 -3.44
C THR A 99 5.67 9.18 -3.00
N VAL A 100 5.44 10.27 -2.28
CA VAL A 100 4.08 10.67 -1.87
C VAL A 100 3.49 11.53 -2.98
N PRO A 101 2.31 11.18 -3.54
CA PRO A 101 1.70 11.98 -4.59
C PRO A 101 1.35 13.36 -4.04
N GLN A 102 1.66 14.40 -4.81
CA GLN A 102 1.14 15.74 -4.54
C GLN A 102 -0.31 15.75 -5.00
N LEU A 103 -1.24 15.85 -4.05
CA LEU A 103 -2.63 16.18 -4.38
C LEU A 103 -2.64 17.66 -4.76
N GLU A 104 -3.36 18.03 -5.81
CA GLU A 104 -3.63 19.46 -6.07
C GLU A 104 -4.20 20.05 -4.78
N GLU A 105 -3.55 21.09 -4.25
CA GLU A 105 -4.12 21.87 -3.15
C GLU A 105 -5.49 22.32 -3.65
N TYR A 106 -6.55 21.78 -3.03
CA TYR A 106 -7.84 22.45 -3.10
C TYR A 106 -7.59 23.78 -2.41
N ASP A 107 -7.48 24.86 -3.19
CA ASP A 107 -7.59 26.22 -2.68
C ASP A 107 -8.92 26.27 -1.92
N GLU A 108 -8.85 26.11 -0.60
CA GLU A 108 -9.94 26.43 0.31
C GLU A 108 -10.06 27.96 0.32
N GLU A 109 -10.60 28.52 -0.76
CA GLU A 109 -10.98 29.92 -0.86
C GLU A 109 -12.19 30.13 0.08
N TYR A 110 -11.90 30.49 1.33
CA TYR A 110 -12.86 30.92 2.35
C TYR A 110 -12.91 32.45 2.49
#